data_AF-A0A9E4R168-F1
#
_entry.id   AF-A0A9E4R168-F1
#
_cell.length_a   1.000
_cell.length_b   1.000
_cell.length_c   1.000
_cell.angle_alpha   90.00
_cell.angle_beta   90.00
_cell.angle_gamma   90.00
#
_symmetry.space_group_name_H-M   'P 1'
#
loop_
_entity.id
_entity.type
_entity.pdbx_description
1 polymer ?
#
loop_
_entity_poly.entity_id
_entity_poly.type
_entity_poly.pdbx_seq_one_letter_code
_entity_poly.pdbx_strand_id
1 'polypeptide(L)' 'WLSYTLYTVEATNLPDNNTMLFTLPLVTFGLFRYLYLLNNSEQAEAPEQLIIRDLPLVISIVGWVAVSTLVLLLNS' A
#
# COMPACT_ATOMS: atom_id res chain seq x y z
N TRP A 1 4.31 2.21 8.43
CA TRP A 1 3.04 2.81 8.00
C TRP A 1 2.91 4.26 8.46
N LEU A 2 3.32 4.62 9.68
CA LEU A 2 3.26 6.00 10.21
C LEU A 2 3.90 7.05 9.27
N SER A 3 5.09 6.76 8.73
CA SER A 3 5.75 7.65 7.76
C SER A 3 4.94 7.86 6.47
N TYR A 4 4.24 6.82 5.98
CA TYR A 4 3.37 6.95 4.80
C TYR A 4 2.11 7.76 5.13
N THR A 5 1.51 7.54 6.30
CA THR A 5 0.36 8.33 6.77
C THR A 5 0.71 9.80 6.91
N LEU A 6 1.87 10.13 7.51
CA LEU A 6 2.37 11.49 7.62
C LEU A 6 2.61 12.11 6.23
N TYR A 7 3.19 11.34 5.30
CA TYR A 7 3.38 11.79 3.92
C TYR A 7 2.05 12.15 3.25
N THR A 8 1.01 11.33 3.38
CA THR A 8 -0.30 11.61 2.78
C THR A 8 -1.04 12.81 3.38
N VAL A 9 -0.60 13.31 4.54
CA VAL A 9 -1.23 14.43 5.26
C VAL A 9 -0.44 15.73 5.11
N GLU A 10 0.89 15.67 5.18
CA GLU A 10 1.73 16.89 5.21
C GLU A 10 2.42 17.21 3.89
N ALA A 11 2.56 16.27 2.97
CA ALA A 11 3.37 16.55 1.79
C ALA A 11 2.66 17.53 0.84
N THR A 12 3.34 18.65 0.60
CA THR A 12 2.90 19.80 -0.19
C THR A 12 2.84 19.53 -1.70
N ASN A 13 3.34 18.36 -2.13
CA ASN A 13 3.31 17.90 -3.52
C ASN A 13 2.07 17.03 -3.82
N LEU A 14 1.15 16.90 -2.87
CA LEU A 14 -0.10 16.19 -3.04
C LEU A 14 -1.26 17.16 -3.25
N PRO A 15 -2.36 16.68 -3.84
CA PRO A 15 -3.55 17.49 -3.98
C PRO A 15 -4.15 17.92 -2.64
N ASP A 16 -4.53 19.18 -2.53
CA ASP A 16 -5.12 19.79 -1.33
C ASP A 16 -6.43 19.12 -0.86
N ASN A 17 -7.05 18.30 -1.70
CA ASN A 17 -8.30 17.60 -1.40
C ASN A 17 -8.10 16.29 -0.60
N ASN A 18 -6.94 16.12 0.05
CA ASN A 18 -6.60 14.95 0.89
C ASN A 18 -6.88 13.58 0.26
N THR A 19 -6.96 13.51 -1.07
CA THR A 19 -7.54 12.36 -1.78
C THR A 19 -6.63 11.13 -1.73
N MET A 20 -5.36 11.31 -1.39
CA MET A 20 -4.47 10.19 -1.09
C MET A 20 -4.78 9.48 0.23
N LEU A 21 -5.59 10.04 1.15
CA LEU A 21 -6.03 9.30 2.33
C LEU A 21 -6.84 8.04 1.96
N PHE A 22 -7.48 8.01 0.79
CA PHE A 22 -8.19 6.82 0.30
C PHE A 22 -7.28 5.63 0.00
N THR A 23 -5.97 5.85 -0.18
CA THR A 23 -5.00 4.75 -0.34
C THR A 23 -4.63 4.11 0.99
N LEU A 24 -4.93 4.76 2.12
CA LEU A 24 -4.51 4.35 3.45
C LEU A 24 -5.12 3.01 3.89
N PRO A 25 -6.43 2.72 3.70
CA PRO A 25 -6.99 1.41 3.99
C PRO A 25 -6.33 0.29 3.17
N LEU A 26 -5.99 0.58 1.91
CA LEU A 26 -5.39 -0.38 0.99
C LEU A 26 -3.95 -0.73 1.38
N VAL A 27 -3.12 0.29 1.69
CA VAL A 27 -1.75 0.10 2.19
C VAL A 27 -1.77 -0.62 3.54
N THR A 28 -2.70 -0.26 4.42
CA THR A 28 -2.85 -0.89 5.74
C THR A 28 -3.22 -2.36 5.61
N PHE A 29 -4.15 -2.71 4.72
CA PHE A 29 -4.49 -4.09 4.43
C PHE A 29 -3.30 -4.87 3.87
N GLY A 30 -2.59 -4.33 2.87
CA GLY A 30 -1.40 -4.97 2.30
C GLY A 30 -0.31 -5.20 3.35
N LEU A 31 -0.06 -4.23 4.22
CA LEU A 31 0.93 -4.33 5.30
C LEU A 31 0.55 -5.40 6.33
N PHE A 32 -0.70 -5.43 6.79
CA PHE A 32 -1.15 -6.45 7.73
C PHE A 32 -1.19 -7.84 7.11
N ARG A 33 -1.58 -7.96 5.84
CA ARG A 33 -1.55 -9.23 5.11
C ARG A 33 -0.12 -9.76 4.98
N TYR A 34 0.84 -8.89 4.66
CA TYR A 34 2.26 -9.24 4.62
C TYR A 34 2.75 -9.75 5.98
N LEU A 35 2.47 -9.01 7.06
CA LEU A 35 2.86 -9.42 8.42
C LEU A 35 2.19 -10.74 8.84
N TYR A 36 0.92 -10.95 8.49
CA TYR A 36 0.22 -12.19 8.74
C TYR A 36 0.90 -13.37 8.03
N LEU A 37 1.22 -13.20 6.75
CA LEU A 37 1.84 -14.25 5.96
C LEU A 37 3.27 -14.55 6.44
N LEU A 38 4.03 -13.52 6.82
CA LEU A 38 5.37 -13.66 7.40
C LEU A 38 5.33 -14.42 8.74
N ASN A 39 4.33 -14.16 9.57
CA ASN A 39 4.20 -14.80 10.88
C ASN A 39 3.68 -16.25 10.81
N ASN A 40 2.88 -16.57 9.79
CA ASN A 40 2.27 -17.90 9.64
C ASN A 40 2.99 -18.83 8.65
N SER A 41 3.95 -18.31 7.86
CA SER A 41 4.72 -19.14 6.95
C SER A 41 6.01 -19.59 7.60
N GLU A 42 6.20 -20.91 7.72
CA GLU A 42 7.52 -21.49 8.04
C GLU A 42 8.57 -21.16 6.96
N GLN A 43 8.12 -20.75 5.76
CA GLN A 43 8.93 -20.34 4.60
C GLN A 43 9.34 -18.85 4.66
N ALA A 44 9.67 -18.34 5.85
CA ALA A 44 10.20 -16.99 6.02
C ALA A 44 11.55 -16.76 5.32
N GLU A 45 12.15 -17.82 4.77
CA GLU A 45 13.43 -17.79 4.05
C GLU A 45 13.40 -16.97 2.74
N ALA A 46 12.21 -16.75 2.13
CA ALA A 46 12.07 -16.01 0.88
C ALA A 46 10.84 -15.06 0.89
N PRO A 47 10.93 -13.86 1.52
CA PRO A 47 9.82 -12.92 1.64
C PRO A 47 9.26 -12.43 0.28
N GLU A 48 10.10 -12.34 -0.75
CA GLU A 48 9.70 -12.02 -2.12
C GLU A 48 8.77 -13.06 -2.76
N GLN A 49 9.03 -14.36 -2.54
CA GLN A 49 8.16 -15.43 -3.03
C GLN A 49 6.82 -15.45 -2.31
N LEU A 50 6.84 -15.05 -1.03
CA LEU A 50 5.68 -14.92 -0.17
C LEU A 50 4.72 -13.84 -0.68
N ILE A 51 5.26 -12.71 -1.13
CA ILE A 51 4.51 -11.61 -1.76
C ILE A 51 3.90 -12.08 -3.09
N ILE A 52 4.70 -12.74 -3.95
CA ILE A 52 4.26 -13.14 -5.30
C ILE A 52 3.20 -14.24 -5.25
N ARG A 53 3.24 -15.15 -4.26
CA ARG A 53 2.26 -16.24 -4.11
C ARG A 53 0.91 -15.78 -3.57
N ASP A 54 0.85 -14.70 -2.81
CA ASP A 54 -0.41 -14.21 -2.23
C ASP A 54 -1.11 -13.21 -3.15
N LEU A 55 -2.06 -13.73 -3.93
CA LEU A 55 -2.89 -12.94 -4.84
C LEU A 55 -3.54 -11.70 -4.17
N PRO A 56 -4.10 -11.77 -2.95
CA PRO A 56 -4.63 -10.60 -2.25
C PRO A 56 -3.61 -9.48 -2.04
N LEU A 57 -2.37 -9.84 -1.69
CA LEU A 57 -1.29 -8.88 -1.46
C LEU A 57 -0.84 -8.22 -2.77
N VAL A 58 -0.69 -9.00 -3.85
CA VAL A 58 -0.37 -8.46 -5.18
C VAL A 58 -1.45 -7.48 -5.66
N ILE A 59 -2.72 -7.85 -5.53
CA ILE A 59 -3.85 -6.96 -5.91
C ILE A 59 -3.81 -5.68 -5.09
N SER A 60 -3.46 -5.75 -3.81
CA SER A 60 -3.37 -4.56 -2.95
C SER A 60 -2.27 -3.60 -3.40
N ILE A 61 -1.10 -4.13 -3.78
CA ILE A 61 0.02 -3.34 -4.28
C ILE A 61 -0.34 -2.70 -5.63
N VAL A 62 -0.87 -3.48 -6.58
CA VAL A 62 -1.25 -2.99 -7.90
C VAL A 62 -2.37 -1.95 -7.80
N GLY A 63 -3.38 -2.22 -6.98
CA GLY A 63 -4.46 -1.28 -6.71
C GLY A 63 -3.95 0.01 -6.08
N TRP A 64 -2.96 -0.08 -5.20
CA TRP A 64 -2.35 1.10 -4.58
C TRP A 64 -1.67 1.98 -5.62
N VAL A 65 -0.83 1.39 -6.47
CA VAL A 65 -0.16 2.13 -7.56
C VAL A 65 -1.20 2.76 -8.49
N ALA A 66 -2.21 2.00 -8.90
CA ALA A 66 -3.26 2.50 -9.79
C ALA A 66 -4.03 3.69 -9.19
N VAL A 67 -4.46 3.59 -7.93
CA VAL A 67 -5.17 4.68 -7.25
C VAL A 67 -4.26 5.89 -7.03
N SER A 68 -3.00 5.69 -6.61
CA SER A 68 -2.05 6.79 -6.44
C SER A 68 -1.79 7.53 -7.76
N THR A 69 -1.57 6.80 -8.86
CA THR A 69 -1.39 7.42 -10.18
C THR A 69 -2.65 8.14 -10.65
N LEU A 70 -3.83 7.53 -10.47
CA LEU A 70 -5.10 8.15 -10.84
C LEU A 70 -5.35 9.45 -10.07
N VAL A 71 -5.14 9.44 -8.74
CA VAL A 71 -5.30 10.64 -7.90
C VAL A 71 -4.34 11.75 -8.31
N LEU A 72 -3.11 11.42 -8.68
CA LEU A 72 -2.14 12.40 -9.14
C LEU A 72 -2.51 12.97 -10.52
N LEU A 73 -2.97 12.14 -11.46
CA LEU A 73 -3.37 12.58 -12.81
C LEU A 73 -4.69 13.38 -12.82
N LEU A 74 -5.61 13.12 -11.90
CA LEU A 74 -6.88 13.84 -11.81
C LEU A 74 -6.74 15.22 -11.13
N ASN A 75 -5.68 15.43 -10.35
CA ASN A 75 -5.42 16.68 -9.63
C ASN A 75 -4.13 17.39 -10.07
N SER A 76 -3.49 16.94 -11.15
CA SER A 76 -2.43 17.65 -11.88
C SER A 76 -3.02 18.68 -12.84
#